data_AF-A0A3N5WGB5-F1
#
_entry.id   AF-A0A3N5WGB5-F1
#
_cell.length_a   1.000
_cell.length_b   1.000
_cell.length_c   1.000
_cell.angle_alpha   90.00
_cell.angle_beta   90.00
_cell.angle_gamma   90.00
#
_symmetry.space_group_name_H-M   'P 1'
#
loop_
_entity.id
_entity.type
_entity.pdbx_description
1 polymer ?
#
loop_
_entity_poly.entity_id
_entity_poly.type
_entity_poly.pdbx_seq_one_letter_code
_entity_poly.pdbx_strand_id
1 'polypeptide(L)'
;MDDSQKSFDPRILGETMLKRKWHLVVPVALAFVASFGVLRMIPEIYRVDSVLLFEVGAPLTGEVERQLLPGSGSSRSRQEDREAEANLLRIKVYSPEFLGAMAAEMGFLDNPAAIESAARKKAETGDPKTPEEIVRQDATAWLASMIEINLAGSNVYQITLEGPDRELLFRMANLVNAKLLNLVQTDQLGRLRAASSFTEEQIRIYKGKLDDARRELDRYLVSHPIGPSTTAAPSVDPTAAGRLADETGYEILRITERQDEAHRTLTSMYGVNVEAFVAGATPSLAPLAEGLRSHEKQLGLFLLDRSWNDPTVIAHNSRIGAMRSEIGETARRLAGSLLAEQPARVQEMAAELIRDRFVIDALAVRREALQQQSSWAAPAGPSAAALSRRSQELAFLEDQVRINEESYNSFVRQATSARISEAVETEQLTRSLQMITAPRWPAKPVRPNRPQVIGLGILIGLAFGAAAVMAGEYLDTSVKDVHEAEELVGAPILGTIPLIEYRFQPAVRPRLARRGVLVGVVSGILVACLAGYLVFRGSPEPAEETPAEGGATVGAAGTPSAEEVRS
;
A
#
# COMPACT_ATOMS: atom_id res chain seq x y z
N MET A 1 29.87 32.63 57.78
CA MET A 1 28.63 32.44 56.99
C MET A 1 28.08 31.10 57.40
N ASP A 2 27.15 31.11 58.36
CA ASP A 2 26.49 29.91 58.86
C ASP A 2 25.23 29.71 58.01
N ASP A 3 25.22 28.61 57.26
CA ASP A 3 24.18 28.23 56.31
C ASP A 3 23.14 27.40 57.08
N SER A 4 22.16 28.08 57.68
CA SER A 4 21.09 27.38 58.39
C SER A 4 20.16 26.71 57.37
N GLN A 5 20.42 25.43 57.11
CA GLN A 5 19.43 24.52 56.53
C GLN A 5 18.15 24.58 57.38
N LYS A 6 17.15 25.34 56.91
CA LYS A 6 15.76 25.16 57.35
C LYS A 6 15.36 23.75 56.91
N SER A 7 15.41 22.79 57.82
CA SER A 7 14.89 21.45 57.58
C SER A 7 13.43 21.55 57.16
N PHE A 8 13.12 20.98 56.00
CA PHE A 8 11.79 21.00 55.42
C PHE A 8 10.91 20.02 56.22
N ASP A 9 10.26 20.51 57.27
CA ASP A 9 9.46 19.67 58.17
C ASP A 9 8.01 19.56 57.63
N PRO A 10 7.58 18.40 57.07
CA PRO A 10 6.30 18.27 56.37
C PRO A 10 5.08 18.48 57.27
N ARG A 11 5.26 18.43 58.60
CA ARG A 11 4.19 18.66 59.59
C ARG A 11 3.79 20.14 59.69
N ILE A 12 4.74 21.06 59.51
CA ILE A 12 4.50 22.52 59.56
C ILE A 12 3.73 22.98 58.31
N LEU A 13 3.96 22.32 57.17
CA LEU A 13 3.22 22.57 55.92
C LEU A 13 1.73 22.18 56.05
N GLY A 14 1.43 21.08 56.76
CA GLY A 14 0.06 20.63 56.99
C GLY A 14 -0.75 21.63 57.83
N GLU A 15 -0.18 22.12 58.93
CA GLU A 15 -0.89 23.05 59.83
C GLU A 15 -1.09 24.45 59.22
N THR A 16 -0.12 24.94 58.45
CA THR A 16 -0.25 26.21 57.71
C THR A 16 -1.31 26.11 56.61
N MET A 17 -1.40 24.98 55.91
CA MET A 17 -2.47 24.74 54.93
C MET A 17 -3.87 24.64 55.56
N LEU A 18 -4.02 24.06 56.75
CA LEU A 18 -5.31 24.01 57.45
C LEU A 18 -5.78 25.39 57.94
N LYS A 19 -4.87 26.24 58.40
CA LYS A 19 -5.18 27.62 58.82
C LYS A 19 -5.61 28.50 57.62
N ARG A 20 -5.04 28.25 56.45
CA ARG A 20 -5.27 29.00 55.20
C ARG A 20 -6.07 28.21 54.15
N LYS A 21 -6.92 27.27 54.58
CA LYS A 21 -7.68 26.35 53.69
C LYS A 21 -8.41 27.02 52.52
N TRP A 22 -8.91 28.25 52.71
CA TRP A 22 -9.60 29.00 51.65
C TRP A 22 -8.68 29.45 50.50
N HIS A 23 -7.38 29.63 50.74
CA HIS A 23 -6.41 29.95 49.69
C HIS A 23 -6.10 28.78 48.76
N LEU A 24 -6.33 27.55 49.23
CA LEU A 24 -6.23 26.33 48.43
C LEU A 24 -7.57 25.99 47.77
N VAL A 25 -8.67 26.09 48.52
CA VAL A 25 -10.01 25.69 48.06
C VAL A 25 -10.57 26.62 46.98
N VAL A 26 -10.35 27.93 47.08
CA VAL A 26 -10.92 28.91 46.12
C VAL A 26 -10.34 28.74 44.71
N PRO A 27 -9.01 28.65 44.50
CA PRO A 27 -8.43 28.42 43.17
C PRO A 27 -8.83 27.06 42.57
N VAL A 28 -8.90 26.01 43.38
CA VAL A 28 -9.34 24.68 42.91
C VAL A 28 -10.82 24.70 42.49
N ALA A 29 -11.69 25.34 43.28
CA ALA A 29 -13.10 25.48 42.94
C ALA A 29 -13.31 26.32 41.67
N LEU A 30 -12.54 27.40 41.51
CA LEU A 30 -12.62 28.26 40.33
C LEU A 30 -12.09 27.54 39.08
N ALA A 31 -10.99 26.78 39.20
CA ALA A 31 -10.48 25.94 38.11
C ALA A 31 -11.50 24.86 37.71
N PHE A 32 -12.20 24.25 38.68
CA PHE A 32 -13.28 23.30 38.39
C PHE A 32 -14.44 23.95 37.61
N VAL A 33 -14.88 25.14 38.03
CA VAL A 33 -15.93 25.90 37.31
C VAL A 33 -15.46 26.30 35.91
N ALA A 34 -14.21 26.75 35.76
CA ALA A 34 -13.63 27.09 34.47
C ALA A 34 -13.56 25.87 33.53
N SER A 35 -13.07 24.72 34.01
CA SER A 35 -13.05 23.47 33.25
C SER A 35 -14.45 23.00 32.84
N PHE A 36 -15.45 23.16 33.71
CA PHE A 36 -16.84 22.88 33.37
C PHE A 36 -17.39 23.85 32.31
N GLY A 37 -17.01 25.13 32.37
CA GLY A 37 -17.35 26.13 31.35
C GLY A 37 -16.74 25.79 29.98
N VAL A 38 -15.45 25.44 29.95
CA VAL A 38 -14.74 25.01 28.73
C VAL A 38 -15.40 23.78 28.11
N LEU A 39 -15.77 22.79 28.92
CA LEU A 39 -16.50 21.60 28.46
C LEU A 39 -17.85 21.89 27.81
N ARG A 40 -18.46 23.05 28.12
CA ARG A 40 -19.73 23.49 27.55
C ARG A 40 -19.56 24.31 26.28
N MET A 41 -18.37 24.87 26.04
CA MET A 41 -18.04 25.61 24.82
C MET A 41 -17.52 24.69 23.70
N ILE A 42 -16.85 23.59 24.06
CA ILE A 42 -16.31 22.64 23.08
C ILE A 42 -17.45 21.76 22.53
N PRO A 43 -17.63 21.68 21.20
CA PRO A 43 -18.62 20.79 20.62
C PRO A 43 -18.30 19.33 20.92
N GLU A 44 -19.33 18.55 21.19
CA GLU A 44 -19.20 17.12 21.40
C GLU A 44 -19.01 16.42 20.06
N ILE A 45 -17.90 15.68 19.91
CA ILE A 45 -17.60 14.92 18.69
C ILE A 45 -17.98 13.47 18.93
N TYR A 46 -18.79 12.95 18.02
CA TYR A 46 -19.27 11.58 17.98
C TYR A 46 -18.50 10.79 16.93
N ARG A 47 -18.40 9.48 17.14
CA ARG A 47 -17.76 8.55 16.22
C ARG A 47 -18.72 7.44 15.86
N VAL A 48 -18.78 7.09 14.58
CA VAL A 48 -19.47 5.91 14.07
C VAL A 48 -18.44 5.03 13.37
N ASP A 49 -18.29 3.80 13.85
CA ASP A 49 -17.42 2.80 13.24
C ASP A 49 -18.27 1.81 12.43
N SER A 50 -17.79 1.47 11.25
CA SER A 50 -18.35 0.46 10.36
C SER A 50 -17.23 -0.47 9.90
N VAL A 51 -17.50 -1.77 9.89
CA VAL A 51 -16.51 -2.78 9.46
C VAL A 51 -17.09 -3.56 8.29
N LEU A 52 -16.38 -3.48 7.17
CA LEU A 52 -16.70 -4.18 5.93
C LEU A 52 -15.65 -5.26 5.70
N LEU A 53 -16.12 -6.47 5.41
CA LEU A 53 -15.30 -7.53 4.85
C LEU A 53 -15.49 -7.51 3.34
N PHE A 54 -14.39 -7.40 2.62
CA PHE A 54 -14.41 -7.75 1.20
C PHE A 54 -13.81 -9.14 1.08
N GLU A 55 -14.66 -10.14 0.91
CA GLU A 55 -14.19 -11.44 0.46
C GLU A 55 -13.82 -11.30 -1.02
N VAL A 56 -12.52 -11.14 -1.29
CA VAL A 56 -12.01 -11.05 -2.65
C VAL A 56 -12.47 -12.31 -3.38
N GLY A 57 -13.37 -12.13 -4.36
CA GLY A 57 -13.80 -13.21 -5.25
C GLY A 57 -12.57 -13.91 -5.81
N ALA A 58 -12.65 -15.23 -5.98
CA ALA A 58 -11.51 -16.02 -6.44
C ALA A 58 -10.81 -15.30 -7.61
N PRO A 59 -9.49 -15.03 -7.52
CA PRO A 59 -8.83 -14.23 -8.53
C PRO A 59 -9.12 -14.85 -9.89
N LEU A 60 -9.42 -13.99 -10.88
CA LEU A 60 -9.38 -14.35 -12.29
C LEU A 60 -8.19 -15.31 -12.47
N THR A 61 -8.42 -16.51 -13.01
CA THR A 61 -7.37 -17.53 -13.18
C THR A 61 -6.09 -16.82 -13.61
N GLY A 62 -5.01 -16.92 -12.82
CA GLY A 62 -3.94 -15.91 -12.77
C GLY A 62 -3.27 -15.54 -14.10
N GLU A 63 -3.51 -16.31 -15.16
CA GLU A 63 -3.14 -15.98 -16.54
C GLU A 63 -3.88 -14.75 -17.10
N VAL A 64 -5.19 -14.61 -16.82
CA VAL A 64 -6.01 -13.49 -17.31
C VAL A 64 -5.63 -12.19 -16.60
N GLU A 65 -5.39 -12.28 -15.30
CA GLU A 65 -4.97 -11.14 -14.48
C GLU A 65 -3.56 -10.65 -14.88
N ARG A 66 -2.63 -11.58 -15.17
CA ARG A 66 -1.26 -11.25 -15.63
C ARG A 66 -1.22 -10.58 -17.00
N GLN A 67 -2.16 -10.92 -17.89
CA GLN A 67 -2.21 -10.34 -19.23
C GLN A 67 -2.96 -9.00 -19.27
N LEU A 68 -3.94 -8.79 -18.38
CA LEU A 68 -4.69 -7.53 -18.31
C LEU A 68 -3.99 -6.45 -17.48
N LEU A 69 -3.11 -6.82 -16.54
CA LEU A 69 -2.34 -5.91 -15.70
C LEU A 69 -0.85 -6.05 -16.02
N PRO A 70 -0.29 -5.26 -16.96
CA PRO A 70 1.14 -5.28 -17.23
C PRO A 70 1.93 -4.90 -15.97
N GLY A 71 2.59 -5.88 -15.35
CA GLY A 71 3.40 -5.70 -14.14
C GLY A 71 3.12 -6.64 -12.96
N SER A 72 2.09 -7.50 -13.01
CA SER A 72 1.79 -8.47 -11.93
C SER A 72 2.61 -9.77 -11.97
N GLY A 73 3.62 -9.83 -12.85
CA GLY A 73 4.56 -10.96 -12.96
C GLY A 73 5.87 -10.77 -12.20
N SER A 74 6.12 -9.59 -11.61
CA SER A 74 7.26 -9.39 -10.72
C SER A 74 6.91 -9.92 -9.32
N SER A 75 7.91 -10.33 -8.56
CA SER A 75 7.82 -10.92 -7.21
C SER A 75 7.23 -10.00 -6.14
N ARG A 76 6.15 -9.26 -6.41
CA ARG A 76 5.38 -8.55 -5.40
C ARG A 76 4.83 -9.57 -4.42
N SER A 77 5.07 -9.32 -3.14
CA SER A 77 4.42 -10.10 -2.10
C SER A 77 2.91 -9.90 -2.21
N ARG A 78 2.11 -10.92 -1.89
CA ARG A 78 0.64 -10.80 -1.79
C ARG A 78 0.18 -9.64 -0.89
N GLN A 79 1.07 -9.11 -0.06
CA GLN A 79 0.82 -7.98 0.80
C GLN A 79 0.91 -6.65 0.04
N GLU A 80 1.87 -6.48 -0.86
CA GLU A 80 2.00 -5.27 -1.69
C GLU A 80 0.82 -5.08 -2.65
N ASP A 81 0.33 -6.17 -3.25
CA ASP A 81 -0.84 -6.10 -4.14
C ASP A 81 -2.10 -5.67 -3.37
N ARG A 82 -2.24 -6.09 -2.11
CA ARG A 82 -3.35 -5.70 -1.22
C ARG A 82 -3.25 -4.25 -0.76
N GLU A 83 -2.06 -3.78 -0.43
CA GLU A 83 -1.84 -2.38 -0.09
C GLU A 83 -2.11 -1.47 -1.29
N ALA A 84 -1.76 -1.92 -2.50
CA ALA A 84 -2.11 -1.21 -3.73
C ALA A 84 -3.64 -1.16 -3.94
N GLU A 85 -4.34 -2.28 -3.75
CA GLU A 85 -5.80 -2.34 -3.86
C GLU A 85 -6.50 -1.46 -2.81
N ALA A 86 -6.05 -1.50 -1.55
CA ALA A 86 -6.56 -0.65 -0.49
C ALA A 86 -6.33 0.84 -0.79
N ASN A 87 -5.17 1.19 -1.33
CA ASN A 87 -4.87 2.56 -1.78
C ASN A 87 -5.77 2.98 -2.94
N LEU A 88 -6.05 2.11 -3.91
CA LEU A 88 -6.98 2.41 -4.99
C LEU A 88 -8.40 2.63 -4.48
N LEU A 89 -8.87 1.80 -3.55
CA LEU A 89 -10.17 1.99 -2.91
C LEU A 89 -10.23 3.34 -2.19
N ARG A 90 -9.17 3.67 -1.45
CA ARG A 90 -9.04 4.95 -0.76
C ARG A 90 -9.14 6.13 -1.73
N ILE A 91 -8.38 6.09 -2.84
CA ILE A 91 -8.44 7.10 -3.89
C ILE A 91 -9.85 7.23 -4.47
N LYS A 92 -10.54 6.10 -4.74
CA LYS A 92 -11.90 6.10 -5.28
C LYS A 92 -12.92 6.68 -4.28
N VAL A 93 -12.80 6.40 -2.98
CA VAL A 93 -13.73 6.95 -1.98
C VAL A 93 -13.52 8.45 -1.77
N TYR A 94 -12.28 8.93 -1.79
CA TYR A 94 -12.00 10.37 -1.72
C TYR A 94 -12.14 11.09 -3.07
N SER A 95 -12.65 10.41 -4.10
CA SER A 95 -12.86 11.03 -5.41
C SER A 95 -13.97 12.09 -5.37
N PRO A 96 -13.84 13.19 -6.15
CA PRO A 96 -14.89 14.19 -6.27
C PRO A 96 -16.23 13.61 -6.73
N GLU A 97 -16.22 12.56 -7.55
CA GLU A 97 -17.42 11.88 -8.04
C GLU A 97 -18.15 11.16 -6.91
N PHE A 98 -17.42 10.38 -6.10
CA PHE A 98 -18.02 9.63 -4.99
C PHE A 98 -18.57 10.56 -3.92
N LEU A 99 -17.75 11.51 -3.46
CA LEU A 99 -18.13 12.47 -2.43
C LEU A 99 -19.19 13.44 -2.94
N GLY A 100 -19.14 13.84 -4.21
CA GLY A 100 -20.14 14.71 -4.83
C GLY A 100 -21.50 14.02 -4.91
N ALA A 101 -21.53 12.74 -5.27
CA ALA A 101 -22.75 11.93 -5.27
C ALA A 101 -23.31 11.74 -3.85
N MET A 102 -22.45 11.61 -2.83
CA MET A 102 -22.88 11.63 -1.44
C MET A 102 -23.47 12.98 -1.04
N ALA A 103 -22.81 14.08 -1.41
CA ALA A 103 -23.26 15.42 -1.07
C ALA A 103 -24.63 15.74 -1.68
N ALA A 104 -24.87 15.31 -2.91
CA ALA A 104 -26.14 15.43 -3.59
C ALA A 104 -27.26 14.66 -2.87
N GLU A 105 -27.03 13.39 -2.55
CA GLU A 105 -28.04 12.53 -1.93
C GLU A 105 -28.36 12.92 -0.48
N MET A 106 -27.40 13.51 0.22
CA MET A 106 -27.59 14.11 1.54
C MET A 106 -28.28 15.48 1.49
N GLY A 107 -28.56 16.02 0.30
CA GLY A 107 -29.22 17.30 0.10
C GLY A 107 -28.35 18.52 0.41
N PHE A 108 -27.02 18.37 0.50
CA PHE A 108 -26.12 19.48 0.80
C PHE A 108 -25.99 20.46 -0.35
N LEU A 109 -26.11 19.98 -1.60
CA LEU A 109 -25.96 20.80 -2.79
C LEU A 109 -27.16 21.73 -3.03
N ASP A 110 -28.35 21.33 -2.57
CA ASP A 110 -29.59 22.08 -2.77
C ASP A 110 -29.92 23.02 -1.60
N ASN A 111 -29.01 23.15 -0.63
CA ASN A 111 -29.25 23.98 0.55
C ASN A 111 -29.15 25.48 0.18
N PRO A 112 -30.25 26.26 0.25
CA PRO A 112 -30.27 27.66 -0.17
C PRO A 112 -29.31 28.54 0.63
N ALA A 113 -29.06 28.22 1.91
CA ALA A 113 -28.12 28.95 2.74
C ALA A 113 -26.66 28.75 2.28
N ALA A 114 -26.32 27.53 1.83
CA ALA A 114 -24.98 27.21 1.34
C ALA A 114 -24.70 27.90 -0.01
N ILE A 115 -25.72 27.95 -0.88
CA ILE A 115 -25.65 28.64 -2.18
C ILE A 115 -25.47 30.15 -1.96
N GLU A 116 -26.18 30.74 -0.99
CA GLU A 116 -26.04 32.15 -0.66
C GLU A 116 -24.65 32.47 -0.09
N SER A 117 -24.12 31.64 0.81
CA SER A 117 -22.76 31.83 1.33
C SER A 117 -21.70 31.69 0.23
N ALA A 118 -21.87 30.74 -0.69
CA ALA A 118 -20.96 30.57 -1.81
C ALA A 118 -21.02 31.75 -2.80
N ALA A 119 -22.20 32.32 -3.02
CA ALA A 119 -22.36 33.53 -3.84
C ALA A 119 -21.66 34.74 -3.21
N ARG A 120 -21.71 34.89 -1.88
CA ARG A 120 -20.99 35.95 -1.15
C ARG A 120 -19.47 35.75 -1.23
N LYS A 121 -18.99 34.54 -0.94
CA LYS A 121 -17.57 34.17 -1.05
C LYS A 121 -17.02 34.40 -2.46
N LYS A 122 -17.79 34.04 -3.49
CA LYS A 122 -17.46 34.38 -4.88
C LYS A 122 -17.32 35.89 -5.10
N ALA A 123 -18.26 36.69 -4.59
CA ALA A 123 -18.23 38.15 -4.74
C ALA A 123 -17.02 38.79 -4.02
N GLU A 124 -16.55 38.17 -2.94
CA GLU A 124 -15.41 38.66 -2.15
C GLU A 124 -14.05 38.19 -2.69
N THR A 125 -13.94 36.93 -3.15
CA THR A 125 -12.66 36.33 -3.57
C THR A 125 -12.42 36.43 -5.08
N GLY A 126 -13.46 36.70 -5.89
CA GLY A 126 -13.35 36.77 -7.35
C GLY A 126 -13.15 35.41 -8.04
N ASP A 127 -13.58 34.32 -7.40
CA ASP A 127 -13.41 32.95 -7.91
C ASP A 127 -14.15 32.77 -9.26
N PRO A 128 -13.49 32.26 -10.33
CA PRO A 128 -14.13 31.99 -11.62
C PRO A 128 -15.24 30.92 -11.55
N LYS A 129 -15.26 30.08 -10.51
CA LYS A 129 -16.23 28.98 -10.35
C LYS A 129 -17.67 29.47 -10.13
N THR A 130 -18.63 28.63 -10.46
CA THR A 130 -20.04 28.92 -10.17
C THR A 130 -20.34 28.74 -8.68
N PRO A 131 -21.33 29.45 -8.09
CA PRO A 131 -21.70 29.24 -6.68
C PRO A 131 -22.03 27.78 -6.37
N GLU A 132 -22.69 27.07 -7.29
CA GLU A 132 -22.99 25.63 -7.15
C GLU A 132 -21.74 24.75 -7.13
N GLU A 133 -20.72 25.10 -7.89
CA GLU A 133 -19.45 24.37 -7.94
C GLU A 133 -18.61 24.62 -6.68
N ILE A 134 -18.68 25.83 -6.12
CA ILE A 134 -18.09 26.17 -4.82
C ILE A 134 -18.78 25.37 -3.70
N VAL A 135 -20.13 25.34 -3.67
CA VAL A 135 -20.89 24.53 -2.70
C VAL A 135 -20.51 23.06 -2.82
N ARG A 136 -20.39 22.54 -4.04
CA ARG A 136 -19.97 21.15 -4.26
C ARG A 136 -18.57 20.89 -3.73
N GLN A 137 -17.61 21.76 -4.03
CA GLN A 137 -16.24 21.62 -3.56
C GLN A 137 -16.13 21.69 -2.03
N ASP A 138 -16.83 22.65 -1.40
CA ASP A 138 -16.82 22.81 0.05
C ASP A 138 -17.50 21.60 0.72
N ALA A 139 -18.61 21.11 0.15
CA ALA A 139 -19.29 19.91 0.63
C ALA A 139 -18.41 18.64 0.49
N THR A 140 -17.73 18.45 -0.64
CA THR A 140 -16.84 17.28 -0.82
C THR A 140 -15.63 17.34 0.10
N ALA A 141 -15.01 18.51 0.28
CA ALA A 141 -13.90 18.69 1.21
C ALA A 141 -14.32 18.43 2.66
N TRP A 142 -15.48 18.93 3.06
CA TRP A 142 -16.06 18.70 4.38
C TRP A 142 -16.38 17.22 4.61
N LEU A 143 -17.00 16.52 3.65
CA LEU A 143 -17.25 15.08 3.73
C LEU A 143 -15.96 14.26 3.80
N ALA A 144 -14.96 14.60 2.99
CA ALA A 144 -13.65 13.96 3.01
C ALA A 144 -13.00 14.06 4.40
N SER A 145 -13.15 15.20 5.07
CA SER A 145 -12.58 15.41 6.41
C SER A 145 -13.20 14.52 7.50
N MET A 146 -14.42 14.02 7.30
CA MET A 146 -15.14 13.19 8.28
C MET A 146 -14.92 11.70 8.11
N ILE A 147 -14.51 11.26 6.92
CA ILE A 147 -14.41 9.85 6.58
C ILE A 147 -12.95 9.45 6.69
N GLU A 148 -12.67 8.44 7.51
CA GLU A 148 -11.37 7.80 7.62
C GLU A 148 -11.50 6.32 7.29
N ILE A 149 -10.66 5.83 6.37
CA ILE A 149 -10.67 4.43 5.94
C ILE A 149 -9.32 3.81 6.29
N ASN A 150 -9.37 2.79 7.14
CA ASN A 150 -8.20 2.06 7.61
C ASN A 150 -8.31 0.57 7.27
N LEU A 151 -7.17 -0.03 6.92
CA LEU A 151 -7.06 -1.47 6.72
C LEU A 151 -6.79 -2.12 8.08
N ALA A 152 -7.76 -2.87 8.60
CA ALA A 152 -7.69 -3.50 9.92
C ALA A 152 -7.23 -4.98 9.88
N GLY A 153 -7.07 -5.55 8.67
CA GLY A 153 -6.64 -6.94 8.47
C GLY A 153 -6.55 -7.32 7.00
N SER A 154 -6.39 -8.61 6.69
CA SER A 154 -6.14 -9.08 5.32
C SER A 154 -7.24 -8.75 4.31
N ASN A 155 -8.49 -8.63 4.76
CA ASN A 155 -9.69 -8.35 3.96
C ASN A 155 -10.69 -7.42 4.67
N VAL A 156 -10.25 -6.76 5.75
CA VAL A 156 -11.14 -6.03 6.66
C VAL A 156 -10.86 -4.54 6.57
N TYR A 157 -11.87 -3.80 6.13
CA TYR A 157 -11.83 -2.36 6.02
C TYR A 157 -12.68 -1.75 7.12
N GLN A 158 -12.04 -0.90 7.92
CA GLN A 158 -12.72 -0.13 8.94
C GLN A 158 -12.95 1.27 8.41
N ILE A 159 -14.22 1.68 8.37
CA ILE A 159 -14.65 3.03 8.02
C ILE A 159 -15.05 3.71 9.32
N THR A 160 -14.35 4.78 9.65
CA THR A 160 -14.59 5.59 10.82
C THR A 160 -15.15 6.93 10.34
N LEU A 161 -16.27 7.36 10.91
CA LEU A 161 -16.85 8.67 10.67
C LEU A 161 -16.87 9.48 11.97
N GLU A 162 -16.31 10.69 11.96
CA GLU A 162 -16.30 11.60 13.11
C GLU A 162 -16.99 12.93 12.80
N GLY A 163 -17.79 13.44 13.74
CA GLY A 163 -18.53 14.69 13.55
C GLY A 163 -19.39 15.11 14.75
N PRO A 164 -19.93 16.35 14.73
CA PRO A 164 -20.70 16.90 15.84
C PRO A 164 -22.17 16.43 15.88
N ASP A 165 -22.75 16.09 14.73
CA ASP A 165 -24.16 15.70 14.61
C ASP A 165 -24.32 14.18 14.54
N ARG A 166 -25.00 13.62 15.55
CA ARG A 166 -25.26 12.18 15.70
C ARG A 166 -26.14 11.61 14.59
N GLU A 167 -27.20 12.32 14.22
CA GLU A 167 -28.17 11.85 13.23
C GLU A 167 -27.54 11.86 11.84
N LEU A 168 -26.83 12.94 11.55
CA LEU A 168 -26.11 13.09 10.30
C LEU A 168 -25.02 12.02 10.12
N LEU A 169 -24.22 11.78 11.16
CA LEU A 169 -23.20 10.73 11.15
C LEU A 169 -23.80 9.34 10.89
N PHE A 170 -24.92 9.01 11.54
CA PHE A 170 -25.57 7.72 11.35
C PHE A 170 -26.12 7.55 9.93
N ARG A 171 -26.78 8.59 9.37
CA ARG A 171 -27.23 8.57 7.97
C ARG A 171 -26.06 8.44 7.00
N MET A 172 -25.02 9.23 7.21
CA MET A 172 -23.82 9.24 6.37
C MET A 172 -23.12 7.88 6.39
N ALA A 173 -22.96 7.26 7.55
CA ALA A 173 -22.33 5.94 7.66
C ALA A 173 -23.08 4.86 6.87
N ASN A 174 -24.42 4.86 6.95
CA ASN A 174 -25.24 3.93 6.16
C ASN A 174 -25.12 4.20 4.66
N LEU A 175 -25.10 5.48 4.26
CA LEU A 175 -24.97 5.88 2.86
C LEU A 175 -23.59 5.53 2.29
N VAL A 176 -22.51 5.81 3.03
CA VAL A 176 -21.13 5.43 2.65
C VAL A 176 -21.05 3.93 2.43
N ASN A 177 -21.57 3.14 3.38
CA ASN A 177 -21.58 1.68 3.25
C ASN A 177 -22.32 1.23 1.99
N ALA A 178 -23.53 1.74 1.74
CA ALA A 178 -24.33 1.38 0.58
C ALA A 178 -23.64 1.76 -0.75
N LYS A 179 -23.10 2.98 -0.84
CA LYS A 179 -22.38 3.45 -2.03
C LYS A 179 -21.08 2.71 -2.25
N LEU A 180 -20.32 2.44 -1.20
CA LEU A 180 -19.06 1.71 -1.30
C LEU A 180 -19.29 0.26 -1.77
N LEU A 181 -20.34 -0.37 -1.25
CA LEU A 181 -20.76 -1.70 -1.70
C LEU A 181 -21.08 -1.70 -3.20
N ASN A 182 -21.87 -0.74 -3.65
CA ASN A 182 -22.24 -0.60 -5.05
C ASN A 182 -21.01 -0.29 -5.93
N LEU A 183 -20.10 0.56 -5.47
CA LEU A 183 -18.85 0.88 -6.16
C LEU A 183 -18.00 -0.37 -6.39
N VAL A 184 -17.79 -1.18 -5.36
CA VAL A 184 -17.01 -2.42 -5.45
C VAL A 184 -17.69 -3.41 -6.40
N GLN A 185 -19.01 -3.61 -6.28
CA GLN A 185 -19.78 -4.49 -7.17
C GLN A 185 -19.67 -4.04 -8.63
N THR A 186 -19.82 -2.75 -8.89
CA THR A 186 -19.78 -2.18 -10.23
C THR A 186 -18.38 -2.30 -10.84
N ASP A 187 -17.34 -2.08 -10.05
CA ASP A 187 -15.95 -2.21 -10.50
C ASP A 187 -15.60 -3.66 -10.86
N GLN A 188 -15.99 -4.62 -10.00
CA GLN A 188 -15.79 -6.05 -10.26
C GLN A 188 -16.50 -6.50 -11.54
N LEU A 189 -17.81 -6.20 -11.67
CA LEU A 189 -18.57 -6.53 -12.88
C LEU A 189 -18.01 -5.81 -14.12
N GLY A 190 -17.54 -4.58 -13.98
CA GLY A 190 -16.89 -3.82 -15.04
C GLY A 190 -15.61 -4.51 -15.54
N ARG A 191 -14.75 -4.96 -14.62
CA ARG A 191 -13.52 -5.70 -14.94
C ARG A 191 -13.80 -7.04 -15.64
N LEU A 192 -14.80 -7.78 -15.18
CA LEU A 192 -15.22 -9.04 -15.81
C LEU A 192 -15.75 -8.83 -17.23
N ARG A 193 -16.63 -7.84 -17.42
CA ARG A 193 -17.17 -7.48 -18.74
C ARG A 193 -16.07 -7.01 -19.69
N ALA A 194 -15.14 -6.19 -19.20
CA ALA A 194 -13.98 -5.77 -19.98
C ALA A 194 -13.13 -6.97 -20.40
N ALA A 195 -12.81 -7.89 -19.49
CA ALA A 195 -12.06 -9.11 -19.78
C ALA A 195 -12.78 -10.01 -20.81
N SER A 196 -14.10 -10.19 -20.66
CA SER A 196 -14.92 -10.95 -21.61
C SER A 196 -14.90 -10.31 -22.99
N SER A 197 -15.14 -9.00 -23.07
CA SER A 197 -15.13 -8.27 -24.36
C SER A 197 -13.77 -8.32 -25.06
N PHE A 198 -12.68 -8.22 -24.31
CA PHE A 198 -11.33 -8.33 -24.85
C PHE A 198 -11.08 -9.73 -25.41
N THR A 199 -11.46 -10.77 -24.68
CA THR A 199 -11.22 -12.15 -25.11
C THR A 199 -12.08 -12.50 -26.32
N GLU A 200 -13.34 -12.05 -26.37
CA GLU A 200 -14.20 -12.22 -27.55
C GLU A 200 -13.63 -11.54 -28.80
N GLU A 201 -13.04 -10.35 -28.66
CA GLU A 201 -12.35 -9.68 -29.75
C GLU A 201 -11.13 -10.47 -30.24
N GLN A 202 -10.29 -10.96 -29.31
CA GLN A 202 -9.13 -11.77 -29.66
C GLN A 202 -9.52 -13.08 -30.37
N ILE A 203 -10.60 -13.75 -29.92
CA ILE A 203 -11.14 -14.94 -30.59
C ILE A 203 -11.50 -14.61 -32.04
N ARG A 204 -12.15 -13.48 -32.30
CA ARG A 204 -12.52 -13.06 -33.66
C ARG A 204 -11.29 -12.80 -34.53
N ILE A 205 -10.30 -12.10 -33.99
CA ILE A 205 -9.05 -11.79 -34.70
C ILE A 205 -8.29 -13.07 -35.06
N TYR A 206 -8.05 -13.95 -34.08
CA TYR A 206 -7.28 -15.17 -34.30
C TYR A 206 -8.03 -16.21 -35.14
N LYS A 207 -9.37 -16.23 -35.07
CA LYS A 207 -10.17 -17.00 -36.02
C LYS A 207 -9.97 -16.53 -37.46
N GLY A 208 -9.99 -15.21 -37.68
CA GLY A 208 -9.70 -14.63 -38.99
C GLY A 208 -8.31 -15.03 -39.50
N LYS A 209 -7.27 -14.86 -38.66
CA LYS A 209 -5.90 -15.27 -38.99
C LYS A 209 -5.76 -16.76 -39.26
N LEU A 210 -6.44 -17.61 -38.50
CA LEU A 210 -6.46 -19.06 -38.73
C LEU A 210 -7.09 -19.40 -40.07
N ASP A 211 -8.22 -18.78 -40.40
CA ASP A 211 -8.92 -19.00 -41.67
C ASP A 211 -8.07 -18.49 -42.86
N ASP A 212 -7.38 -17.36 -42.70
CA ASP A 212 -6.41 -16.84 -43.68
C ASP A 212 -5.23 -17.80 -43.89
N ALA A 213 -4.61 -18.27 -42.81
CA ALA A 213 -3.50 -19.21 -42.85
C ALA A 213 -3.90 -20.54 -43.51
N ARG A 214 -5.09 -21.06 -43.19
CA ARG A 214 -5.66 -22.26 -43.83
C ARG A 214 -5.88 -22.06 -45.32
N ARG A 215 -6.46 -20.92 -45.72
CA ARG A 215 -6.62 -20.57 -47.14
C ARG A 215 -5.30 -20.46 -47.89
N GLU A 216 -4.27 -19.93 -47.24
CA GLU A 216 -2.92 -19.82 -47.83
C GLU A 216 -2.30 -21.20 -48.03
N LEU A 217 -2.40 -22.07 -47.01
CA LEU A 217 -1.95 -23.47 -47.09
C LEU A 217 -2.70 -24.23 -48.19
N ASP A 218 -4.03 -24.10 -48.26
CA ASP A 218 -4.84 -24.75 -49.30
C ASP A 218 -4.46 -24.26 -50.71
N ARG A 219 -4.30 -22.94 -50.89
CA ARG A 219 -3.84 -22.36 -52.17
C ARG A 219 -2.46 -22.85 -52.54
N TYR A 220 -1.57 -23.00 -51.55
CA TYR A 220 -0.24 -23.56 -51.76
C TYR A 220 -0.34 -25.02 -52.22
N LEU A 221 -1.09 -25.87 -51.52
CA LEU A 221 -1.28 -27.29 -51.87
C LEU A 221 -1.90 -27.49 -53.26
N VAL A 222 -2.84 -26.63 -53.66
CA VAL A 222 -3.49 -26.69 -55.00
C VAL A 222 -2.55 -26.22 -56.11
N SER A 223 -1.81 -25.14 -55.90
CA SER A 223 -0.83 -24.63 -56.89
C SER A 223 0.40 -25.52 -57.02
N HIS A 224 0.66 -26.34 -55.99
CA HIS A 224 1.82 -27.21 -55.88
C HIS A 224 1.39 -28.67 -55.62
N PRO A 225 0.73 -29.35 -56.58
CA PRO A 225 0.30 -30.74 -56.42
C PRO A 225 1.48 -31.68 -56.12
N ILE A 226 1.27 -32.54 -55.12
CA ILE A 226 2.28 -33.47 -54.60
C ILE A 226 2.35 -34.70 -55.53
N GLY A 227 3.44 -34.82 -56.31
CA GLY A 227 3.85 -36.11 -56.91
C GLY A 227 4.52 -37.01 -55.87
N PRO A 228 4.72 -38.32 -56.14
CA PRO A 228 5.28 -39.26 -55.17
C PRO A 228 6.59 -38.73 -54.58
N SER A 229 6.55 -38.58 -53.26
CA SER A 229 7.53 -37.92 -52.42
C SER A 229 8.92 -38.54 -52.51
N THR A 230 9.85 -37.84 -53.15
CA THR A 230 11.24 -37.82 -52.70
C THR A 230 11.45 -36.55 -51.89
N THR A 231 11.54 -36.73 -50.57
CA THR A 231 12.02 -35.73 -49.61
C THR A 231 13.45 -35.34 -50.00
N ALA A 232 13.59 -34.39 -50.92
CA ALA A 232 14.87 -33.76 -51.19
C ALA A 232 15.13 -32.74 -50.09
N ALA A 233 16.13 -33.03 -49.26
CA ALA A 233 16.52 -32.21 -48.15
C ALA A 233 16.87 -30.77 -48.59
N PRO A 234 16.54 -29.76 -47.78
CA PRO A 234 17.36 -28.59 -47.56
C PRO A 234 18.56 -28.28 -48.47
N SER A 235 18.53 -27.48 -49.55
CA SER A 235 19.81 -26.98 -50.13
C SER A 235 20.35 -25.88 -49.23
N VAL A 236 20.88 -26.30 -48.10
CA VAL A 236 21.50 -25.45 -47.10
C VAL A 236 22.94 -25.22 -47.51
N ASP A 237 23.45 -24.01 -47.35
CA ASP A 237 24.88 -23.75 -47.44
C ASP A 237 25.59 -24.60 -46.37
N PRO A 238 26.34 -25.65 -46.75
CA PRO A 238 26.95 -26.57 -45.78
C PRO A 238 27.93 -25.85 -44.85
N THR A 239 28.47 -24.71 -45.28
CA THR A 239 29.39 -23.91 -44.47
C THR A 239 28.66 -23.13 -43.38
N ALA A 240 27.43 -22.67 -43.62
CA ALA A 240 26.62 -21.98 -42.64
C ALA A 240 26.12 -22.92 -41.53
N ALA A 241 25.66 -24.12 -41.92
CA ALA A 241 25.26 -25.15 -40.95
C ALA A 241 26.43 -25.63 -40.08
N GLY A 242 27.60 -25.85 -40.70
CA GLY A 242 28.83 -26.19 -39.98
C GLY A 242 29.21 -25.12 -38.95
N ARG A 243 29.24 -23.85 -39.36
CA ARG A 243 29.57 -22.72 -38.47
C ARG A 243 28.61 -22.61 -37.27
N LEU A 244 27.30 -22.75 -37.49
CA LEU A 244 26.32 -22.71 -36.39
C LEU A 244 26.43 -23.93 -35.48
N ALA A 245 26.76 -25.10 -36.03
CA ALA A 245 27.00 -26.30 -35.23
C ALA A 245 28.26 -26.15 -34.36
N ASP A 246 29.32 -25.54 -34.89
CA ASP A 246 30.54 -25.24 -34.16
C ASP A 246 30.28 -24.19 -33.06
N GLU A 247 29.56 -23.11 -33.36
CA GLU A 247 29.13 -22.10 -32.39
C GLU A 247 28.32 -22.72 -31.24
N THR A 248 27.34 -23.56 -31.58
CA THR A 248 26.55 -24.32 -30.59
C THR A 248 27.45 -25.27 -29.78
N GLY A 249 28.47 -25.85 -30.42
CA GLY A 249 29.48 -26.69 -29.79
C GLY A 249 30.33 -25.94 -28.76
N TYR A 250 30.74 -24.70 -29.06
CA TYR A 250 31.44 -23.84 -28.11
C TYR A 250 30.54 -23.43 -26.92
N GLU A 251 29.26 -23.16 -27.16
CA GLU A 251 28.30 -22.88 -26.08
C GLU A 251 28.14 -24.09 -25.14
N ILE A 252 27.96 -25.29 -25.71
CA ILE A 252 27.89 -26.55 -24.95
C ILE A 252 29.15 -26.71 -24.09
N LEU A 253 30.35 -26.55 -24.67
CA LEU A 253 31.61 -26.72 -23.95
C LEU A 253 31.69 -25.80 -22.72
N ARG A 254 31.36 -24.51 -22.89
CA ARG A 254 31.40 -23.52 -21.80
C ARG A 254 30.43 -23.87 -20.66
N ILE A 255 29.24 -24.37 -20.99
CA ILE A 255 28.26 -24.75 -19.98
C ILE A 255 28.69 -26.06 -19.29
N THR A 256 29.24 -27.01 -20.03
CA THR A 256 29.78 -28.26 -19.47
C THR A 256 30.91 -27.99 -18.47
N GLU A 257 31.84 -27.09 -18.77
CA GLU A 257 32.93 -26.73 -17.84
C GLU A 257 32.39 -26.18 -16.51
N ARG A 258 31.41 -25.28 -16.58
CA ARG A 258 30.73 -24.73 -15.38
C ARG A 258 29.97 -25.82 -14.61
N GLN A 259 29.28 -26.70 -15.33
CA GLN A 259 28.53 -27.82 -14.74
C GLN A 259 29.47 -28.81 -14.02
N ASP A 260 30.62 -29.11 -14.61
CA ASP A 260 31.64 -29.99 -14.02
C ASP A 260 32.26 -29.38 -12.76
N GLU A 261 32.53 -28.07 -12.76
CA GLU A 261 33.03 -27.37 -11.58
C GLU A 261 32.00 -27.39 -10.44
N ALA A 262 30.73 -27.13 -10.75
CA ALA A 262 29.64 -27.22 -9.78
C ALA A 262 29.49 -28.65 -9.25
N HIS A 263 29.55 -29.66 -10.12
CA HIS A 263 29.47 -31.07 -9.75
C HIS A 263 30.58 -31.48 -8.78
N ARG A 264 31.83 -31.12 -9.09
CA ARG A 264 32.99 -31.38 -8.23
C ARG A 264 32.85 -30.68 -6.89
N THR A 265 32.43 -29.43 -6.87
CA THR A 265 32.25 -28.65 -5.64
C THR A 265 31.15 -29.25 -4.76
N LEU A 266 29.99 -29.56 -5.34
CA LEU A 266 28.86 -30.18 -4.63
C LEU A 266 29.24 -31.54 -4.02
N THR A 267 29.98 -32.36 -4.78
CA THR A 267 30.37 -33.71 -4.34
C THR A 267 31.49 -33.65 -3.29
N SER A 268 32.58 -32.92 -3.55
CA SER A 268 33.78 -32.93 -2.72
C SER A 268 33.68 -32.07 -1.46
N MET A 269 32.96 -30.95 -1.53
CA MET A 269 32.88 -29.99 -0.41
C MET A 269 31.62 -30.20 0.44
N TYR A 270 30.52 -30.63 -0.17
CA TYR A 270 29.21 -30.71 0.49
C TYR A 270 28.63 -32.12 0.57
N GLY A 271 29.31 -33.13 0.01
CA GLY A 271 28.86 -34.52 0.05
C GLY A 271 27.53 -34.77 -0.67
N VAL A 272 27.11 -33.87 -1.56
CA VAL A 272 25.84 -33.99 -2.28
C VAL A 272 25.97 -35.10 -3.32
N ASN A 273 25.06 -36.08 -3.28
CA ASN A 273 24.94 -37.07 -4.34
C ASN A 273 24.20 -36.46 -5.54
N VAL A 274 24.97 -35.85 -6.45
CA VAL A 274 24.42 -35.13 -7.60
C VAL A 274 23.63 -36.05 -8.52
N GLU A 275 24.09 -37.29 -8.75
CA GLU A 275 23.39 -38.25 -9.61
C GLU A 275 22.00 -38.61 -9.06
N ALA A 276 21.90 -38.87 -7.75
CA ALA A 276 20.62 -39.14 -7.11
C ALA A 276 19.69 -37.90 -7.16
N PHE A 277 20.25 -36.71 -7.00
CA PHE A 277 19.51 -35.46 -7.07
C PHE A 277 18.96 -35.18 -8.47
N VAL A 278 19.78 -35.32 -9.51
CA VAL A 278 19.37 -35.19 -10.93
C VAL A 278 18.29 -36.21 -11.26
N ALA A 279 18.47 -37.47 -10.86
CA ALA A 279 17.49 -38.53 -11.08
C ALA A 279 16.12 -38.21 -10.42
N GLY A 280 16.12 -37.65 -9.21
CA GLY A 280 14.90 -37.22 -8.53
C GLY A 280 14.20 -36.03 -9.19
N ALA A 281 14.95 -35.11 -9.80
CA ALA A 281 14.41 -33.92 -10.45
C ALA A 281 13.90 -34.17 -11.88
N THR A 282 14.41 -35.21 -12.55
CA THR A 282 14.15 -35.47 -13.98
C THR A 282 12.66 -35.61 -14.33
N PRO A 283 11.82 -36.35 -13.58
CA PRO A 283 10.41 -36.53 -13.95
C PRO A 283 9.61 -35.21 -14.01
N SER A 284 9.89 -34.30 -13.07
CA SER A 284 9.21 -33.01 -12.97
C SER A 284 9.63 -32.03 -14.07
N LEU A 285 10.86 -32.18 -14.58
CA LEU A 285 11.44 -31.30 -15.59
C LEU A 285 11.32 -31.86 -17.02
N ALA A 286 11.00 -33.15 -17.18
CA ALA A 286 10.94 -33.82 -18.49
C ALA A 286 10.02 -33.13 -19.52
N PRO A 287 8.79 -32.67 -19.18
CA PRO A 287 7.93 -31.99 -20.15
C PRO A 287 8.53 -30.65 -20.64
N LEU A 288 9.13 -29.88 -19.73
CA LEU A 288 9.79 -28.61 -20.06
C LEU A 288 11.05 -28.83 -20.88
N ALA A 289 11.83 -29.86 -20.52
CA ALA A 289 13.02 -30.27 -21.25
C ALA A 289 12.70 -30.69 -22.69
N GLU A 290 11.59 -31.41 -22.90
CA GLU A 290 11.16 -31.81 -24.24
C GLU A 290 10.77 -30.60 -25.09
N GLY A 291 10.01 -29.65 -24.52
CA GLY A 291 9.70 -28.40 -25.19
C GLY A 291 10.95 -27.59 -25.55
N LEU A 292 11.93 -27.53 -24.64
CA LEU A 292 13.20 -26.85 -24.86
C LEU A 292 14.00 -27.51 -25.99
N ARG A 293 14.11 -28.85 -26.00
CA ARG A 293 14.76 -29.62 -27.08
C ARG A 293 14.14 -29.31 -28.44
N SER A 294 12.81 -29.33 -28.52
CA SER A 294 12.08 -29.05 -29.75
C SER A 294 12.33 -27.63 -30.26
N HIS A 295 12.29 -26.63 -29.40
CA HIS A 295 12.50 -25.23 -29.82
C HIS A 295 13.95 -24.90 -30.14
N GLU A 296 14.92 -25.46 -29.41
CA GLU A 296 16.35 -25.31 -29.75
C GLU A 296 16.66 -25.91 -31.13
N LYS A 297 16.08 -27.09 -31.43
CA LYS A 297 16.17 -27.71 -32.75
C LYS A 297 15.60 -26.79 -33.83
N GLN A 298 14.38 -26.29 -33.65
CA GLN A 298 13.71 -25.40 -34.60
C GLN A 298 14.50 -24.11 -34.81
N LEU A 299 14.99 -23.49 -33.72
CA LEU A 299 15.81 -22.29 -33.78
C LEU A 299 17.08 -22.51 -34.61
N GLY A 300 17.79 -23.61 -34.39
CA GLY A 300 18.98 -23.95 -35.17
C GLY A 300 18.67 -24.04 -36.66
N LEU A 301 17.57 -24.69 -37.02
CA LEU A 301 17.16 -24.84 -38.42
C LEU A 301 16.74 -23.50 -39.06
N PHE A 302 16.04 -22.63 -38.33
CA PHE A 302 15.65 -21.31 -38.85
C PHE A 302 16.83 -20.35 -39.01
N LEU A 303 17.90 -20.49 -38.22
CA LEU A 303 19.09 -19.65 -38.38
C LEU A 303 19.91 -19.97 -39.64
N LEU A 304 19.55 -21.03 -40.37
CA LEU A 304 20.20 -21.38 -41.64
C LEU A 304 19.76 -20.47 -42.79
N ASP A 305 18.53 -19.97 -42.77
CA ASP A 305 17.93 -19.18 -43.85
C ASP A 305 17.42 -17.81 -43.39
N ARG A 306 17.20 -17.61 -42.08
CA ARG A 306 16.64 -16.37 -41.51
C ARG A 306 17.67 -15.59 -40.73
N SER A 307 17.47 -14.27 -40.69
CA SER A 307 18.24 -13.37 -39.84
C SER A 307 17.80 -13.44 -38.38
N TRP A 308 18.67 -13.03 -37.47
CA TRP A 308 18.37 -12.89 -36.04
C TRP A 308 17.19 -11.97 -35.73
N ASN A 309 16.84 -11.06 -36.64
CA ASN A 309 15.73 -10.12 -36.48
C ASN A 309 14.40 -10.66 -37.02
N ASP A 310 14.36 -11.88 -37.54
CA ASP A 310 13.12 -12.47 -38.04
C ASP A 310 12.12 -12.72 -36.89
N PRO A 311 10.82 -12.37 -37.03
CA PRO A 311 9.83 -12.56 -35.98
C PRO A 311 9.73 -13.99 -35.45
N THR A 312 9.94 -15.00 -36.30
CA THR A 312 9.89 -16.41 -35.89
C THR A 312 11.10 -16.79 -35.05
N VAL A 313 12.29 -16.31 -35.42
CA VAL A 313 13.54 -16.50 -34.66
C VAL A 313 13.41 -15.83 -33.29
N ILE A 314 12.87 -14.61 -33.23
CA ILE A 314 12.60 -13.89 -31.99
C ILE A 314 11.60 -14.66 -31.11
N ALA A 315 10.51 -15.18 -31.69
CA ALA A 315 9.50 -15.95 -30.97
C ALA A 315 10.09 -17.22 -30.34
N HIS A 316 10.89 -17.98 -31.10
CA HIS A 316 11.57 -19.17 -30.59
C HIS A 316 12.60 -18.83 -29.52
N ASN A 317 13.40 -17.79 -29.71
CA ASN A 317 14.39 -17.35 -28.73
C ASN A 317 13.72 -16.90 -27.41
N SER A 318 12.60 -16.17 -27.50
CA SER A 318 11.79 -15.80 -26.33
C SER A 318 11.21 -17.02 -25.61
N ARG A 319 10.69 -18.00 -26.36
CA ARG A 319 10.14 -19.25 -25.80
C ARG A 319 11.21 -20.09 -25.11
N ILE A 320 12.40 -20.19 -25.71
CA ILE A 320 13.58 -20.82 -25.12
C ILE A 320 13.97 -20.12 -23.82
N GLY A 321 14.05 -18.79 -23.82
CA GLY A 321 14.35 -18.01 -22.62
C GLY A 321 13.36 -18.27 -21.49
N ALA A 322 12.05 -18.29 -21.80
CA ALA A 322 11.00 -18.60 -20.84
C ALA A 322 11.14 -20.02 -20.27
N MET A 323 11.36 -21.04 -21.12
CA MET A 323 11.55 -22.43 -20.69
C MET A 323 12.82 -22.60 -19.84
N ARG A 324 13.94 -21.96 -20.22
CA ARG A 324 15.19 -21.97 -19.44
C ARG A 324 15.00 -21.35 -18.06
N SER A 325 14.13 -20.34 -17.94
CA SER A 325 13.79 -19.70 -16.66
C SER A 325 12.90 -20.61 -15.81
N GLU A 326 11.87 -21.21 -16.40
CA GLU A 326 10.93 -22.11 -15.71
C GLU A 326 11.60 -23.40 -15.21
N ILE A 327 12.54 -23.95 -15.99
CA ILE A 327 13.41 -25.06 -15.58
C ILE A 327 14.25 -24.63 -14.37
N GLY A 328 14.85 -23.43 -14.42
CA GLY A 328 15.64 -22.90 -13.30
C GLY A 328 14.83 -22.76 -12.02
N GLU A 329 13.63 -22.19 -12.11
CA GLU A 329 12.75 -21.99 -10.94
C GLU A 329 12.25 -23.34 -10.36
N THR A 330 11.90 -24.28 -11.23
CA THR A 330 11.50 -25.62 -10.79
C THR A 330 12.68 -26.37 -10.17
N ALA A 331 13.88 -26.23 -10.73
CA ALA A 331 15.11 -26.78 -10.14
C ALA A 331 15.41 -26.17 -8.77
N ARG A 332 15.23 -24.86 -8.57
CA ARG A 332 15.39 -24.20 -7.25
C ARG A 332 14.40 -24.73 -6.22
N ARG A 333 13.12 -24.85 -6.59
CA ARG A 333 12.10 -25.43 -5.69
C ARG A 333 12.44 -26.87 -5.30
N LEU A 334 12.88 -27.68 -6.26
CA LEU A 334 13.31 -29.05 -6.02
C LEU A 334 14.56 -29.10 -5.12
N ALA A 335 15.56 -28.26 -5.39
CA ALA A 335 16.76 -28.14 -4.56
C ALA A 335 16.41 -27.74 -3.11
N GLY A 336 15.53 -26.76 -2.91
CA GLY A 336 15.07 -26.36 -1.58
C GLY A 336 14.35 -27.47 -0.81
N SER A 337 13.65 -28.37 -1.54
CA SER A 337 12.96 -29.50 -0.92
C SER A 337 13.87 -30.72 -0.65
N LEU A 338 14.74 -31.07 -1.60
CA LEU A 338 15.57 -32.28 -1.55
C LEU A 338 16.90 -32.06 -0.82
N LEU A 339 17.36 -30.81 -0.76
CA LEU A 339 18.60 -30.38 -0.09
C LEU A 339 18.26 -29.38 1.03
N ALA A 340 17.14 -29.56 1.72
CA ALA A 340 16.67 -28.67 2.79
C ALA A 340 17.69 -28.52 3.93
N GLU A 341 18.48 -29.56 4.20
CA GLU A 341 19.54 -29.57 5.22
C GLU A 341 20.82 -28.83 4.77
N GLN A 342 20.93 -28.50 3.48
CA GLN A 342 22.10 -27.83 2.92
C GLN A 342 21.92 -26.30 2.92
N PRO A 343 23.02 -25.52 2.96
CA PRO A 343 22.96 -24.06 2.85
C PRO A 343 22.29 -23.58 1.55
N ALA A 344 21.65 -22.40 1.60
CA ALA A 344 20.98 -21.80 0.42
C ALA A 344 21.91 -21.67 -0.80
N ARG A 345 23.20 -21.38 -0.59
CA ARG A 345 24.21 -21.34 -1.67
C ARG A 345 24.39 -22.70 -2.36
N VAL A 346 24.32 -23.79 -1.61
CA VAL A 346 24.44 -25.16 -2.14
C VAL A 346 23.17 -25.53 -2.91
N GLN A 347 22.00 -25.13 -2.41
CA GLN A 347 20.72 -25.31 -3.10
C GLN A 347 20.71 -24.57 -4.46
N GLU A 348 21.17 -23.32 -4.50
CA GLU A 348 21.24 -22.56 -5.76
C GLU A 348 22.24 -23.21 -6.74
N MET A 349 23.43 -23.60 -6.28
CA MET A 349 24.43 -24.27 -7.11
C MET A 349 23.91 -25.61 -7.67
N ALA A 350 23.13 -26.36 -6.87
CA ALA A 350 22.50 -27.59 -7.32
C ALA A 350 21.39 -27.33 -8.36
N ALA A 351 20.59 -26.28 -8.17
CA ALA A 351 19.57 -25.86 -9.13
C ALA A 351 20.18 -25.40 -10.46
N GLU A 352 21.26 -24.62 -10.41
CA GLU A 352 22.03 -24.20 -11.58
C GLU A 352 22.60 -25.40 -12.34
N LEU A 353 23.18 -26.38 -11.64
CA LEU A 353 23.70 -27.60 -12.26
C LEU A 353 22.60 -28.37 -13.02
N ILE A 354 21.42 -28.53 -12.43
CA ILE A 354 20.29 -29.20 -13.09
C ILE A 354 19.86 -28.42 -14.33
N ARG A 355 19.70 -27.10 -14.21
CA ARG A 355 19.31 -26.25 -15.34
C ARG A 355 20.30 -26.41 -16.48
N ASP A 356 21.60 -26.34 -16.18
CA ASP A 356 22.67 -26.46 -17.15
C ASP A 356 22.65 -27.80 -17.86
N ARG A 357 22.37 -28.89 -17.14
CA ARG A 357 22.23 -30.22 -17.74
C ARG A 357 21.15 -30.26 -18.82
N PHE A 358 19.95 -29.75 -18.52
CA PHE A 358 18.86 -29.72 -19.50
C PHE A 358 19.12 -28.77 -20.68
N VAL A 359 19.84 -27.68 -20.44
CA VAL A 359 20.27 -26.77 -21.51
C VAL A 359 21.30 -27.43 -22.42
N ILE A 360 22.28 -28.15 -21.87
CA ILE A 360 23.26 -28.92 -22.64
C ILE A 360 22.53 -29.95 -23.52
N ASP A 361 21.60 -30.71 -22.95
CA ASP A 361 20.85 -31.74 -23.68
C ASP A 361 20.04 -31.13 -24.84
N ALA A 362 19.46 -29.93 -24.66
CA ALA A 362 18.72 -29.24 -25.71
C ALA A 362 19.62 -28.65 -26.81
N LEU A 363 20.76 -28.06 -26.43
CA LEU A 363 21.75 -27.56 -27.38
C LEU A 363 22.39 -28.72 -28.17
N ALA A 364 22.55 -29.89 -27.56
CA ALA A 364 23.04 -31.08 -28.25
C ALA A 364 22.10 -31.49 -29.39
N VAL A 365 20.78 -31.47 -29.17
CA VAL A 365 19.78 -31.74 -30.23
C VAL A 365 19.85 -30.71 -31.35
N ARG A 366 20.02 -29.42 -31.01
CA ARG A 366 20.23 -28.36 -32.01
C ARG A 366 21.47 -28.62 -32.85
N ARG A 367 22.60 -28.90 -32.20
CA ARG A 367 23.88 -29.19 -32.87
C ARG A 367 23.75 -30.42 -33.77
N GLU A 368 23.12 -31.48 -33.30
CA GLU A 368 22.90 -32.71 -34.08
C GLU A 368 22.07 -32.42 -35.33
N ALA A 369 20.97 -31.66 -35.20
CA ALA A 369 20.13 -31.28 -36.34
C ALA A 369 20.92 -30.45 -37.37
N LEU A 370 21.76 -29.52 -36.93
CA LEU A 370 22.65 -28.74 -37.81
C LEU A 370 23.71 -29.62 -38.50
N GLN A 371 24.29 -30.58 -37.78
CA GLN A 371 25.27 -31.51 -38.33
C GLN A 371 24.65 -32.48 -39.35
N GLN A 372 23.47 -33.04 -39.06
CA GLN A 372 22.71 -33.86 -40.01
C GLN A 372 22.43 -33.09 -41.29
N GLN A 373 22.03 -31.82 -41.17
CA GLN A 373 21.79 -30.95 -42.32
C GLN A 373 23.06 -30.70 -43.15
N SER A 374 24.22 -30.55 -42.51
CA SER A 374 25.51 -30.43 -43.20
C SER A 374 25.94 -31.72 -43.92
N SER A 375 25.57 -32.89 -43.39
CA SER A 375 25.99 -34.20 -43.91
C SER A 375 25.25 -34.63 -45.18
N TRP A 376 24.03 -34.12 -45.40
CA TRP A 376 23.22 -34.40 -46.59
C TRP A 376 23.55 -33.50 -47.79
N ALA A 377 24.42 -32.49 -47.60
CA ALA A 377 24.81 -31.53 -48.64
C ALA A 377 25.95 -32.03 -49.55
N ALA A 378 25.87 -33.27 -50.03
CA ALA A 378 26.58 -33.66 -51.26
C ALA A 378 26.08 -32.77 -52.43
N PRO A 379 26.86 -32.48 -53.49
CA PRO A 379 26.53 -31.44 -54.47
C PRO A 379 25.20 -31.75 -55.16
N ALA A 380 24.14 -31.18 -54.61
CA ALA A 380 22.79 -31.40 -55.04
C ALA A 380 22.52 -30.42 -56.19
N GLY A 381 22.17 -30.95 -57.36
CA GLY A 381 21.89 -30.13 -58.53
C GLY A 381 20.73 -29.15 -58.31
N PRO A 382 20.47 -28.22 -59.26
CA PRO A 382 19.45 -27.18 -59.16
C PRO A 382 18.02 -27.68 -58.84
N SER A 383 17.72 -28.97 -59.06
CA SER A 383 16.44 -29.60 -58.73
C SER A 383 16.23 -29.86 -57.24
N ALA A 384 17.29 -30.14 -56.45
CA ALA A 384 17.17 -30.39 -55.01
C ALA A 384 16.88 -29.10 -54.24
N ALA A 385 17.47 -27.97 -54.66
CA ALA A 385 17.25 -26.66 -54.07
C ALA A 385 15.83 -26.12 -54.24
N ALA A 386 15.17 -26.49 -55.35
CA ALA A 386 13.77 -26.12 -55.60
C ALA A 386 12.81 -26.95 -54.73
N LEU A 387 13.08 -28.25 -54.57
CA LEU A 387 12.29 -29.15 -53.72
C LEU A 387 12.44 -28.81 -52.22
N SER A 388 13.65 -28.47 -51.80
CA SER A 388 13.97 -27.98 -50.46
C SER A 388 13.18 -26.72 -50.10
N ARG A 389 13.22 -25.68 -50.95
CA ARG A 389 12.46 -24.44 -50.73
C ARG A 389 10.97 -24.70 -50.61
N ARG A 390 10.44 -25.61 -51.45
CA ARG A 390 9.04 -26.02 -51.40
C ARG A 390 8.67 -26.74 -50.09
N SER A 391 9.54 -27.61 -49.59
CA SER A 391 9.33 -28.30 -48.30
C SER A 391 9.36 -27.34 -47.10
N GLN A 392 10.25 -26.34 -47.11
CA GLN A 392 10.35 -25.34 -46.05
C GLN A 392 9.15 -24.38 -46.04
N GLU A 393 8.70 -23.96 -47.22
CA GLU A 393 7.54 -23.08 -47.33
C GLU A 393 6.24 -23.79 -46.94
N LEU A 394 6.09 -25.07 -47.29
CA LEU A 394 5.01 -25.91 -46.78
C LEU A 394 5.04 -26.00 -45.24
N ALA A 395 6.20 -26.32 -44.65
CA ALA A 395 6.35 -26.42 -43.20
C ALA A 395 6.05 -25.08 -42.50
N PHE A 396 6.43 -23.95 -43.11
CA PHE A 396 6.09 -22.63 -42.59
C PHE A 396 4.57 -22.39 -42.59
N LEU A 397 3.87 -22.71 -43.68
CA LEU A 397 2.42 -22.53 -43.77
C LEU A 397 1.67 -23.45 -42.79
N GLU A 398 2.11 -24.71 -42.65
CA GLU A 398 1.58 -25.65 -41.65
C GLU A 398 1.79 -25.12 -40.22
N ASP A 399 2.96 -24.58 -39.91
CA ASP A 399 3.24 -23.97 -38.61
C ASP A 399 2.39 -22.71 -38.36
N GLN A 400 2.16 -21.87 -39.37
CA GLN A 400 1.27 -20.71 -39.24
C GLN A 400 -0.16 -21.14 -38.89
N VAL A 401 -0.68 -22.20 -39.52
CA VAL A 401 -1.98 -22.78 -39.16
C VAL A 401 -1.96 -23.26 -37.72
N ARG A 402 -0.96 -24.06 -37.34
CA ARG A 402 -0.82 -24.63 -35.99
C ARG A 402 -0.75 -23.55 -34.91
N ILE A 403 0.08 -22.51 -35.10
CA ILE A 403 0.25 -21.40 -34.14
C ILE A 403 -1.06 -20.61 -33.96
N ASN A 404 -1.73 -20.28 -35.06
CA ASN A 404 -3.00 -19.55 -35.00
C ASN A 404 -4.12 -20.42 -34.38
N GLU A 405 -4.12 -21.72 -34.62
CA GLU A 405 -5.06 -22.68 -34.02
C GLU A 405 -4.82 -22.84 -32.52
N GLU A 406 -3.57 -22.99 -32.09
CA GLU A 406 -3.21 -23.04 -30.67
C GLU A 406 -3.64 -21.76 -29.94
N SER A 407 -3.41 -20.59 -30.57
CA SER A 407 -3.81 -19.27 -30.05
C SER A 407 -5.32 -19.09 -30.00
N TYR A 408 -6.04 -19.47 -31.05
CA TYR A 408 -7.51 -19.44 -31.05
C TYR A 408 -8.08 -20.32 -29.93
N ASN A 409 -7.60 -21.55 -29.82
CA ASN A 409 -8.07 -22.50 -28.81
C ASN A 409 -7.74 -22.03 -27.38
N SER A 410 -6.62 -21.34 -27.15
CA SER A 410 -6.29 -20.78 -25.83
C SER A 410 -7.28 -19.67 -25.44
N PHE A 411 -7.57 -18.73 -26.34
CA PHE A 411 -8.55 -17.67 -26.07
C PHE A 411 -9.98 -18.22 -25.89
N VAL A 412 -10.37 -19.26 -26.63
CA VAL A 412 -11.68 -19.93 -26.41
C VAL A 412 -11.78 -20.54 -25.01
N ARG A 413 -10.72 -21.22 -24.55
CA ARG A 413 -10.68 -21.74 -23.16
C ARG A 413 -10.74 -20.61 -22.14
N GLN A 414 -10.02 -19.53 -22.37
CA GLN A 414 -10.01 -18.35 -21.51
C GLN A 414 -11.40 -17.68 -21.43
N ALA A 415 -12.09 -17.52 -22.56
CA ALA A 415 -13.45 -16.96 -22.60
C ALA A 415 -14.45 -17.86 -21.85
N THR A 416 -14.31 -19.18 -21.98
CA THR A 416 -15.15 -20.13 -21.26
C THR A 416 -14.93 -20.01 -19.75
N SER A 417 -13.66 -19.91 -19.31
CA SER A 417 -13.32 -19.68 -17.91
C SER A 417 -13.87 -18.34 -17.40
N ALA A 418 -13.73 -17.26 -18.17
CA ALA A 418 -14.22 -15.93 -17.80
C ALA A 418 -15.75 -15.92 -17.63
N ARG A 419 -16.50 -16.59 -18.52
CA ARG A 419 -17.96 -16.73 -18.40
C ARG A 419 -18.39 -17.56 -17.19
N ILE A 420 -17.64 -18.62 -16.87
CA ILE A 420 -17.87 -19.40 -15.65
C ILE A 420 -17.61 -18.53 -14.42
N SER A 421 -16.50 -17.79 -14.40
CA SER A 421 -16.20 -16.83 -13.33
C SER A 421 -17.26 -15.76 -13.19
N GLU A 422 -17.76 -15.19 -14.29
CA GLU A 422 -18.86 -14.22 -14.26
C GLU A 422 -20.15 -14.83 -13.68
N ALA A 423 -20.53 -16.04 -14.09
CA ALA A 423 -21.71 -16.72 -13.55
C ALA A 423 -21.56 -17.01 -12.05
N VAL A 424 -20.38 -17.49 -11.64
CA VAL A 424 -20.06 -17.77 -10.23
C VAL A 424 -20.03 -16.48 -9.41
N GLU A 425 -19.41 -15.43 -9.92
CA GLU A 425 -19.28 -14.15 -9.21
C GLU A 425 -20.63 -13.43 -9.13
N THR A 426 -21.46 -13.47 -10.17
CA THR A 426 -22.83 -12.94 -10.10
C THR A 426 -23.67 -13.66 -9.03
N GLU A 427 -23.53 -14.98 -8.89
CA GLU A 427 -24.15 -15.72 -7.79
C GLU A 427 -23.51 -15.42 -6.42
N GLN A 428 -22.18 -15.30 -6.36
CA GLN A 428 -21.44 -15.02 -5.13
C GLN A 428 -21.60 -13.60 -4.63
N LEU A 429 -21.77 -12.59 -5.49
CA LEU A 429 -22.04 -11.21 -5.12
C LEU A 429 -23.32 -11.07 -4.28
N THR A 430 -24.25 -12.04 -4.39
CA THR A 430 -25.44 -12.14 -3.54
C THR A 430 -25.11 -12.73 -2.14
N ARG A 431 -23.99 -13.43 -1.96
CA ARG A 431 -23.56 -14.11 -0.71
C ARG A 431 -22.29 -13.55 -0.02
N SER A 432 -21.31 -13.01 -0.75
CA SER A 432 -19.94 -12.74 -0.29
C SER A 432 -19.69 -11.31 0.21
N LEU A 433 -20.59 -10.39 -0.12
CA LEU A 433 -20.54 -9.02 0.38
C LEU A 433 -21.36 -8.90 1.68
N GLN A 434 -20.85 -9.53 2.74
CA GLN A 434 -21.46 -9.45 4.07
C GLN A 434 -20.89 -8.27 4.84
N MET A 435 -21.75 -7.30 5.12
CA MET A 435 -21.46 -6.27 6.11
C MET A 435 -21.28 -6.95 7.48
N ILE A 436 -20.05 -7.04 7.99
CA ILE A 436 -19.78 -7.69 9.30
C ILE A 436 -20.49 -6.90 10.39
N THR A 437 -20.34 -5.57 10.38
CA THR A 437 -20.90 -4.70 11.41
C THR A 437 -21.53 -3.48 10.77
N ALA A 438 -22.86 -3.40 10.82
CA ALA A 438 -23.60 -2.22 10.43
C ALA A 438 -23.27 -1.02 11.34
N PRO A 439 -23.34 0.22 10.82
CA PRO A 439 -23.09 1.41 11.62
C PRO A 439 -23.98 1.43 12.86
N ARG A 440 -23.40 1.68 14.02
CA ARG A 440 -24.15 1.81 15.28
C ARG A 440 -24.46 3.26 15.57
N TRP A 441 -25.62 3.51 16.18
CA TRP A 441 -25.98 4.85 16.62
C TRP A 441 -24.96 5.38 17.65
N PRO A 442 -24.36 6.57 17.44
CA PRO A 442 -23.36 7.10 18.34
C PRO A 442 -24.00 7.67 19.62
N ALA A 443 -24.14 6.82 20.64
CA ALA A 443 -24.83 7.18 21.88
C ALA A 443 -24.01 8.11 22.80
N LYS A 444 -22.67 8.07 22.72
CA LYS A 444 -21.76 8.83 23.60
C LYS A 444 -20.70 9.55 22.77
N PRO A 445 -20.30 10.77 23.16
CA PRO A 445 -19.22 11.48 22.48
C PRO A 445 -17.86 10.85 22.79
N VAL A 446 -16.98 10.83 21.79
CA VAL A 446 -15.59 10.39 21.92
C VAL A 446 -14.69 11.54 22.36
N ARG A 447 -15.05 12.79 22.01
CA ARG A 447 -14.33 13.98 22.45
C ARG A 447 -15.30 15.09 22.87
N PRO A 448 -14.91 15.95 23.83
CA PRO A 448 -13.69 15.89 24.66
C PRO A 448 -13.79 14.83 25.77
N ASN A 449 -12.65 14.27 26.18
CA ASN A 449 -12.58 13.36 27.32
C ASN A 449 -12.85 14.11 28.63
N ARG A 450 -14.13 14.22 29.00
CA ARG A 450 -14.61 14.92 30.22
C ARG A 450 -13.77 14.67 31.48
N PRO A 451 -13.43 13.41 31.87
CA PRO A 451 -12.63 13.19 33.07
C PRO A 451 -11.19 13.71 32.94
N GLN A 452 -10.59 13.67 31.75
CA GLN A 452 -9.24 14.19 31.53
C GLN A 452 -9.21 15.73 31.65
N VAL A 453 -10.19 16.42 31.06
CA VAL A 453 -10.31 17.89 31.15
C VAL A 453 -10.53 18.36 32.59
N ILE A 454 -11.44 17.69 33.32
CA ILE A 454 -11.70 18.00 34.73
C ILE A 454 -10.48 17.69 35.60
N GLY A 455 -9.84 16.53 35.39
CA GLY A 455 -8.64 16.13 36.14
C GLY A 455 -7.48 17.10 35.94
N LEU A 456 -7.25 17.53 34.70
CA LEU A 456 -6.24 18.55 34.38
C LEU A 456 -6.59 19.89 35.03
N GLY A 457 -7.86 20.29 34.99
CA GLY A 457 -8.35 21.49 35.68
C GLY A 457 -8.09 21.49 37.18
N ILE A 458 -8.38 20.37 37.86
CA ILE A 458 -8.11 20.21 39.29
C ILE A 458 -6.60 20.27 39.58
N LEU A 459 -5.77 19.61 38.78
CA LEU A 459 -4.32 19.60 38.95
C LEU A 459 -3.73 21.00 38.81
N ILE A 460 -4.15 21.76 37.79
CA ILE A 460 -3.78 23.16 37.61
C ILE A 460 -4.28 24.00 38.79
N GLY A 461 -5.53 23.83 39.20
CA GLY A 461 -6.12 24.54 40.35
C GLY A 461 -5.35 24.28 41.65
N LEU A 462 -4.87 23.05 41.87
CA LEU A 462 -4.09 22.68 43.06
C LEU A 462 -2.68 23.28 43.01
N ALA A 463 -2.02 23.25 41.86
CA ALA A 463 -0.72 23.90 41.67
C ALA A 463 -0.80 25.41 41.92
N PHE A 464 -1.81 26.08 41.37
CA PHE A 464 -2.05 27.51 41.62
C PHE A 464 -2.45 27.80 43.06
N GLY A 465 -3.25 26.94 43.69
CA GLY A 465 -3.61 27.06 45.11
C GLY A 465 -2.40 26.94 46.02
N ALA A 466 -1.51 25.98 45.76
CA ALA A 466 -0.25 25.82 46.48
C ALA A 466 0.67 27.04 46.30
N ALA A 467 0.82 27.51 45.05
CA ALA A 467 1.58 28.73 44.76
C ALA A 467 1.02 29.97 45.47
N ALA A 468 -0.32 30.11 45.53
CA ALA A 468 -0.98 31.20 46.24
C ALA A 468 -0.78 31.15 47.76
N VAL A 469 -0.77 29.94 48.34
CA VAL A 469 -0.43 29.76 49.76
C VAL A 469 1.02 30.15 50.03
N MET A 470 1.96 29.68 49.21
CA MET A 470 3.39 30.02 49.35
C MET A 470 3.65 31.52 49.17
N ALA A 471 3.05 32.15 48.15
CA ALA A 471 3.14 33.59 47.96
C ALA A 471 2.51 34.38 49.11
N GLY A 472 1.36 33.91 49.61
CA GLY A 472 0.69 34.49 50.78
C GLY A 472 1.54 34.41 52.05
N GLU A 473 2.32 33.36 52.23
CA GLU A 473 3.25 33.21 53.36
C GLU A 473 4.51 34.06 53.18
N TYR A 474 5.06 34.13 51.96
CA TYR A 474 6.23 34.96 51.67
C TYR A 474 5.95 36.46 51.81
N LEU A 475 4.72 36.89 51.51
CA LEU A 475 4.29 38.29 51.65
C LEU A 475 3.78 38.62 53.07
N ASP A 476 3.67 37.63 53.96
CA ASP A 476 3.19 37.82 55.33
C ASP A 476 4.34 38.30 56.23
N THR A 477 4.39 39.60 56.49
CA THR A 477 5.42 40.26 57.30
C THR A 477 5.17 40.19 58.81
N SER A 478 4.30 39.29 59.26
CA SER A 478 3.96 39.16 60.68
C SER A 478 5.03 38.37 61.42
N VAL A 479 5.48 38.90 62.56
CA VAL A 479 6.50 38.27 63.41
C VAL A 479 5.87 37.06 64.11
N LYS A 480 6.37 35.86 63.80
CA LYS A 480 5.75 34.58 64.22
C LYS A 480 6.51 33.91 65.36
N ASP A 481 7.74 34.31 65.59
CA ASP A 481 8.60 33.77 66.64
C ASP A 481 9.12 34.87 67.57
N VAL A 482 9.35 34.51 68.84
CA VAL A 482 9.92 35.39 69.87
C VAL A 482 11.34 35.80 69.47
N HIS A 483 12.12 34.88 68.88
CA HIS A 483 13.46 35.20 68.38
C HIS A 483 13.44 36.20 67.22
N GLU A 484 12.48 36.06 66.30
CA GLU A 484 12.30 36.99 65.18
C GLU A 484 11.91 38.39 65.69
N ALA A 485 11.13 38.48 66.77
CA ALA A 485 10.80 39.73 67.44
C ALA A 485 12.01 40.38 68.15
N GLU A 486 12.85 39.59 68.82
CA GLU A 486 14.09 40.06 69.46
C GLU A 486 15.07 40.62 68.44
N GLU A 487 15.26 39.93 67.32
CA GLU A 487 16.17 40.34 66.26
C GLU A 487 15.68 41.61 65.55
N LEU A 488 14.38 41.74 65.31
CA LEU A 488 13.79 42.92 64.69
C LEU A 488 13.85 44.18 65.58
N VAL A 489 13.71 44.00 66.90
CA VAL A 489 13.66 45.10 67.89
C VAL A 489 15.05 45.41 68.46
N GLY A 490 16.00 44.47 68.40
CA GLY A 490 17.36 44.62 68.90
C GLY A 490 17.47 44.60 70.43
N ALA A 491 16.47 44.05 71.13
CA ALA A 491 16.41 43.99 72.59
C ALA A 491 15.83 42.65 73.07
N PRO A 492 16.30 42.12 74.21
CA PRO A 492 15.80 40.85 74.75
C PRO A 492 14.35 41.00 75.22
N ILE A 493 13.51 40.02 74.88
CA ILE A 493 12.10 40.00 75.25
C ILE A 493 11.98 39.48 76.68
N LEU A 494 11.40 40.31 77.56
CA LEU A 494 11.29 40.03 78.99
C LEU A 494 10.19 39.02 79.35
N GLY A 495 9.27 38.74 78.41
CA GLY A 495 8.21 37.76 78.59
C GLY A 495 7.13 37.86 77.51
N THR A 496 6.45 36.75 77.24
CA THR A 496 5.31 36.71 76.32
C THR A 496 4.01 36.71 77.11
N ILE A 497 3.06 37.56 76.71
CA ILE A 497 1.70 37.51 77.26
C ILE A 497 0.89 36.58 76.34
N PRO A 498 0.49 35.38 76.79
CA PRO A 498 -0.33 34.51 75.98
C PRO A 498 -1.68 35.19 75.73
N LEU A 499 -2.11 35.21 74.48
CA LEU A 499 -3.44 35.68 74.13
C LEU A 499 -4.46 34.68 74.70
N ILE A 500 -5.18 35.07 75.76
CA ILE A 500 -6.28 34.28 76.30
C ILE A 500 -7.53 34.63 75.49
N GLU A 501 -7.90 33.77 74.54
CA GLU A 501 -9.11 33.94 73.74
C GLU A 501 -10.36 33.71 74.61
N TYR A 502 -11.02 34.79 75.04
CA TYR A 502 -12.36 34.70 75.63
C TYR A 502 -13.38 34.39 74.53
N ARG A 503 -14.23 33.38 74.78
CA ARG A 503 -15.27 32.84 73.88
C ARG A 503 -16.38 33.83 73.43
N PHE A 504 -16.25 35.12 73.71
CA PHE A 504 -17.15 36.17 73.23
C PHE A 504 -16.34 37.36 72.71
N GLN A 505 -16.06 37.35 71.40
CA GLN A 505 -15.67 38.55 70.64
C GLN A 505 -16.65 38.70 69.47
N PRO A 506 -17.26 39.89 69.25
CA PRO A 506 -17.96 40.14 68.01
C PRO A 506 -16.93 40.10 66.88
N ALA A 507 -17.21 39.34 65.83
CA ALA A 507 -16.29 39.09 64.72
C ALA A 507 -15.81 40.40 64.08
N VAL A 508 -14.67 40.92 64.53
CA VAL A 508 -13.96 41.99 63.83
C VAL A 508 -13.36 41.37 62.59
N ARG A 509 -14.08 41.46 61.46
CA ARG A 509 -13.62 40.94 60.17
C ARG A 509 -12.25 41.54 59.85
N PRO A 510 -11.15 40.75 59.77
CA PRO A 510 -9.85 41.32 59.47
C PRO A 510 -9.88 41.88 58.04
N ARG A 511 -9.57 43.18 57.91
CA ARG A 511 -9.47 43.87 56.61
C ARG A 511 -8.43 43.22 55.67
N LEU A 512 -7.52 42.38 56.19
CA LEU A 512 -6.56 41.60 55.41
C LEU A 512 -7.17 40.42 54.63
N ALA A 513 -8.36 39.90 55.01
CA ALA A 513 -9.03 38.84 54.25
C ALA A 513 -9.44 39.30 52.84
N ARG A 514 -9.65 40.61 52.63
CA ARG A 514 -10.02 41.16 51.31
C ARG A 514 -8.86 41.18 50.31
N ARG A 515 -7.61 41.34 50.75
CA ARG A 515 -6.43 41.33 49.86
C ARG A 515 -6.09 39.92 49.38
N GLY A 516 -6.22 38.92 50.24
CA GLY A 516 -6.03 37.51 49.88
C GLY A 516 -7.10 36.98 48.91
N VAL A 517 -8.35 37.41 49.06
CA VAL A 517 -9.43 37.09 48.11
C VAL A 517 -9.18 37.74 46.75
N LEU A 518 -8.67 38.98 46.72
CA LEU A 518 -8.37 39.67 45.46
C LEU A 518 -7.25 38.97 44.68
N VAL A 519 -6.19 38.50 45.35
CA VAL A 519 -5.11 37.72 44.71
C VAL A 519 -5.62 36.37 44.20
N GLY A 520 -6.49 35.68 44.94
CA GLY A 520 -7.12 34.44 44.50
C GLY A 520 -8.08 34.61 43.32
N VAL A 521 -8.79 35.74 43.25
CA VAL A 521 -9.68 36.08 42.12
C VAL A 521 -8.85 36.44 40.88
N VAL A 522 -7.79 37.24 41.04
CA VAL A 522 -6.90 37.61 39.93
C VAL A 522 -6.14 36.39 39.39
N SER A 523 -5.63 35.50 40.25
CA SER A 523 -4.99 34.26 39.79
C SER A 523 -6.00 33.34 39.11
N GLY A 524 -7.23 33.26 39.62
CA GLY A 524 -8.31 32.50 39.00
C GLY A 524 -8.68 33.00 37.59
N ILE A 525 -8.76 34.32 37.39
CA ILE A 525 -8.99 34.93 36.07
C ILE A 525 -7.82 34.63 35.13
N LEU A 526 -6.58 34.70 35.61
CA LEU A 526 -5.38 34.41 34.82
C LEU A 526 -5.31 32.94 34.39
N VAL A 527 -5.72 32.02 35.26
CA VAL A 527 -5.84 30.58 34.95
C VAL A 527 -6.95 30.32 33.94
N ALA A 528 -8.10 30.98 34.07
CA ALA A 528 -9.19 30.88 33.10
C ALA A 528 -8.76 31.38 31.71
N CYS A 529 -8.02 32.50 31.65
CA CYS A 529 -7.46 33.02 30.40
C CYS A 529 -6.39 32.08 29.81
N LEU A 530 -5.50 31.52 30.63
CA LEU A 530 -4.46 30.59 30.18
C LEU A 530 -5.04 29.25 29.70
N ALA A 531 -6.05 28.74 30.38
CA ALA A 531 -6.78 27.54 29.97
C ALA A 531 -7.53 27.79 28.65
N GLY A 532 -8.18 28.95 28.49
CA GLY A 532 -8.77 29.36 27.21
C GLY A 532 -7.75 29.47 26.08
N TYR A 533 -6.58 30.06 26.36
CA TYR A 533 -5.50 30.20 25.39
C TYR A 533 -4.89 28.85 24.95
N LEU A 534 -4.68 27.91 25.89
CA LEU A 534 -4.15 26.58 25.57
C LEU A 534 -5.16 25.71 24.83
N VAL A 535 -6.46 25.88 25.08
CA VAL A 535 -7.52 25.21 24.33
C VAL A 535 -7.61 25.75 22.90
N PHE A 536 -7.50 27.06 22.71
CA PHE A 536 -7.50 27.70 21.38
C PHE A 536 -6.30 27.25 20.53
N ARG A 537 -5.15 26.99 21.15
CA ARG A 537 -3.95 26.49 20.47
C ARG A 537 -3.95 24.97 20.24
N GLY A 538 -4.77 24.23 21.00
CA GLY A 538 -4.87 22.77 20.94
C GLY A 538 -5.97 22.24 20.02
N SER A 539 -6.89 23.11 19.56
CA SER A 539 -7.78 22.82 18.45
C SER A 539 -7.02 22.97 17.12
N PRO A 540 -7.09 22.01 16.19
CA PRO A 540 -6.71 22.31 14.80
C PRO A 540 -7.60 23.47 14.34
N GLU A 541 -6.99 24.49 13.74
CA GLU A 541 -7.72 25.65 13.22
C GLU A 541 -8.92 25.19 12.39
N PRO A 542 -10.14 25.71 12.61
CA PRO A 542 -11.09 25.77 11.51
C PRO A 542 -10.45 26.68 10.46
N ALA A 543 -10.29 26.16 9.25
CA ALA A 543 -9.83 26.93 8.11
C ALA A 543 -10.82 28.08 7.87
N GLU A 544 -10.53 29.25 8.44
CA GLU A 544 -11.07 30.52 7.98
C GLU A 544 -10.06 31.14 7.02
N GLU A 545 -10.58 31.43 5.84
CA GLU A 545 -9.98 32.08 4.69
C GLU A 545 -9.19 33.35 5.03
N THR A 546 -8.04 33.54 4.39
CA THR A 546 -7.66 34.81 3.71
C THR A 546 -6.37 34.62 2.88
N PRO A 547 -6.07 35.50 1.91
CA PRO A 547 -5.78 35.13 0.53
C PRO A 547 -4.31 34.84 0.24
N ALA A 548 -4.11 34.11 -0.85
CA ALA A 548 -2.81 33.94 -1.49
C ALA A 548 -2.27 35.31 -1.96
N GLU A 549 -1.13 35.71 -1.42
CA GLU A 549 -0.15 36.52 -2.14
C GLU A 549 1.10 35.68 -2.45
N GLY A 550 1.27 35.48 -3.76
CA GLY A 550 2.50 35.29 -4.52
C GLY A 550 3.76 34.73 -3.86
N GLY A 551 4.25 33.61 -4.39
CA GLY A 551 5.63 33.17 -4.18
C GLY A 551 5.96 31.90 -4.94
N ALA A 552 6.03 31.99 -6.26
CA ALA A 552 6.58 30.94 -7.10
C ALA A 552 8.04 30.62 -6.74
N THR A 553 8.35 29.35 -6.47
CA THR A 553 9.59 28.73 -6.96
C THR A 553 9.38 27.24 -7.22
N VAL A 554 9.43 26.92 -8.51
CA VAL A 554 9.65 25.60 -9.07
C VAL A 554 11.02 25.11 -8.62
N GLY A 555 11.09 23.92 -8.02
CA GLY A 555 12.33 23.20 -7.70
C GLY A 555 12.25 21.79 -8.25
N ALA A 556 12.60 21.65 -9.53
CA ALA A 556 12.64 20.40 -10.25
C ALA A 556 13.75 19.46 -9.75
N ALA A 557 13.54 18.19 -10.07
CA ALA A 557 14.43 17.04 -9.96
C ALA A 557 15.93 17.31 -10.12
N GLY A 558 16.70 16.55 -9.35
CA GLY A 558 18.16 16.66 -9.29
C GLY A 558 18.91 16.06 -10.46
N THR A 559 20.24 16.20 -10.37
CA THR A 559 21.29 15.28 -10.85
C THR A 559 22.63 15.75 -10.25
N PRO A 560 23.65 14.88 -10.20
CA PRO A 560 24.58 14.80 -9.07
C PRO A 560 25.88 15.60 -9.23
N SER A 561 26.57 15.70 -8.11
CA SER A 561 27.92 16.20 -7.87
C SER A 561 28.93 15.84 -8.96
N ALA A 562 29.63 16.86 -9.46
CA ALA A 562 30.94 16.72 -10.09
C ALA A 562 31.96 17.40 -9.17
N GLU A 563 32.80 16.57 -8.59
CA GLU A 563 33.95 16.92 -7.76
C GLU A 563 35.14 17.30 -8.67
N GLU A 564 35.81 18.36 -8.26
CA GLU A 564 36.93 19.02 -8.92
C GLU A 564 38.23 18.22 -8.70
N VAL A 565 38.82 17.64 -9.75
CA VAL A 565 40.24 17.24 -9.75
C VAL A 565 40.88 17.56 -11.11
N ARG A 566 41.73 18.59 -11.07
CA ARG A 566 43.03 18.79 -11.76
C ARG A 566 43.26 18.28 -13.19
N SER A 567 43.89 19.21 -13.93
CA SER A 567 44.77 19.12 -15.11
C SER A 567 44.14 18.81 -16.45
#